data_AF-H5SB61-F1
#
_entry.id   AF-H5SB61-F1
#
_cell.length_a   1.000
_cell.length_b   1.000
_cell.length_c   1.000
_cell.angle_alpha   90.00
_cell.angle_beta   90.00
_cell.angle_gamma   90.00
#
_symmetry.space_group_name_H-M   'P 1'
#
loop_
_entity.id
_entity.type
_entity.pdbx_description
1 polymer ?
#
loop_
_entity_poly.entity_id
_entity_poly.type
_entity_poly.pdbx_seq_one_letter_code
_entity_poly.pdbx_strand_id
1 'polypeptide(L)'
;MPTYTYEKIMMPDEAVERARNSRKTVRISYWKKFGDDPPGWLVGVGRIEGNRFILEEEFVAEELLLKTDAYGFVGFQRPEQGEAVDRGWIIAFAGEVKYDGQRCIIS
;
A
#
# COMPACT_ATOMS: atom_id res chain seq x y z
N MET A 1 -11.55 10.05 4.11
CA MET A 1 -10.73 8.91 3.67
C MET A 1 -10.27 9.19 2.24
N PRO A 2 -8.96 9.40 2.01
CA PRO A 2 -8.43 9.57 0.66
C PRO A 2 -8.71 8.34 -0.20
N THR A 3 -9.12 8.53 -1.44
CA THR A 3 -9.25 7.45 -2.42
C THR A 3 -8.28 7.70 -3.56
N TYR A 4 -7.43 6.72 -3.82
CA TYR A 4 -6.51 6.73 -4.95
C TYR A 4 -7.16 5.97 -6.10
N THR A 5 -7.49 6.71 -7.16
CA THR A 5 -8.09 6.14 -8.37
C THR A 5 -7.02 5.95 -9.43
N TYR A 6 -6.95 4.74 -9.97
CA TYR A 6 -6.04 4.37 -11.05
C TYR A 6 -6.85 4.09 -12.32
N GLU A 7 -6.25 4.35 -13.48
CA GLU A 7 -6.79 3.89 -14.77
C GLU A 7 -6.75 2.36 -14.84
N LYS A 8 -5.65 1.79 -14.35
CA LYS A 8 -5.39 0.35 -14.29
C LYS A 8 -4.52 0.03 -13.09
N ILE A 9 -4.71 -1.16 -12.54
CA ILE A 9 -3.82 -1.78 -11.57
C ILE A 9 -3.20 -3.03 -12.20
N MET A 10 -1.91 -3.24 -11.99
CA MET A 10 -1.19 -4.47 -12.35
C MET A 10 -0.61 -5.11 -11.10
N MET A 11 -0.89 -6.40 -10.92
CA MET A 11 -0.34 -7.29 -9.91
C MET A 11 -0.43 -8.74 -10.41
N PRO A 12 0.30 -9.70 -9.83
CA PRO A 12 0.17 -11.12 -10.18
C PRO A 12 -1.26 -11.64 -10.02
N ASP A 13 -1.68 -12.62 -10.82
CA ASP A 13 -3.06 -13.14 -10.84
C ASP A 13 -3.52 -13.65 -9.46
N GLU A 14 -2.63 -14.33 -8.73
CA GLU A 14 -2.86 -14.77 -7.35
C GLU A 14 -3.15 -13.62 -6.38
N ALA A 15 -2.52 -12.45 -6.59
CA ALA A 15 -2.77 -11.25 -5.81
C ALA A 15 -4.11 -10.61 -6.19
N VAL A 16 -4.51 -10.66 -7.46
CA VAL A 16 -5.83 -10.17 -7.92
C VAL A 16 -6.95 -10.94 -7.22
N GLU A 17 -6.88 -12.27 -7.20
CA GLU A 17 -7.89 -13.09 -6.54
C GLU A 17 -7.90 -12.85 -5.02
N ARG A 18 -6.74 -12.67 -4.39
CA ARG A 18 -6.66 -12.35 -2.97
C ARG A 18 -7.21 -10.96 -2.64
N ALA A 19 -6.98 -9.97 -3.49
CA ALA A 19 -7.51 -8.62 -3.34
C ALA A 19 -9.05 -8.58 -3.36
N ARG A 20 -9.68 -9.38 -4.23
CA ARG A 20 -11.16 -9.48 -4.31
C ARG A 20 -11.79 -10.05 -3.05
N ASN A 21 -11.07 -10.93 -2.35
CA ASN A 21 -11.56 -11.63 -1.17
C ASN A 21 -11.08 -10.99 0.15
N SER A 22 -10.09 -10.09 0.09
CA SER A 22 -9.56 -9.44 1.27
C SER A 22 -10.38 -8.22 1.66
N ARG A 23 -10.72 -8.14 2.95
CA ARG A 23 -11.34 -6.94 3.55
C ARG A 23 -10.31 -5.87 3.91
N LYS A 24 -9.03 -6.22 3.96
CA LYS A 24 -7.97 -5.32 4.40
C LYS A 24 -6.69 -5.56 3.60
N THR A 25 -6.21 -4.49 3.01
CA THR A 25 -5.06 -4.44 2.13
C THR A 25 -4.12 -3.37 2.64
N VAL A 26 -2.83 -3.64 2.61
CA VAL A 26 -1.80 -2.72 3.08
C VAL A 26 -0.90 -2.39 1.91
N ARG A 27 -0.82 -1.12 1.53
CA ARG A 27 0.21 -0.61 0.61
C ARG A 27 1.44 -0.22 1.42
N ILE A 28 2.60 -0.54 0.88
CA ILE A 28 3.87 -0.35 1.56
C ILE A 28 4.86 0.25 0.57
N SER A 29 5.57 1.30 0.98
CA SER A 29 6.76 1.78 0.28
C SER A 29 7.85 2.16 1.26
N TYR A 30 9.08 2.17 0.76
CA TYR A 30 10.20 2.67 1.53
C TYR A 30 10.15 4.20 1.58
N TRP A 31 10.07 4.73 2.79
CA TRP A 31 10.18 6.15 3.08
C TRP A 31 11.66 6.50 3.24
N LYS A 32 12.23 7.17 2.24
CA LYS A 32 13.62 7.61 2.31
C LYS A 32 13.75 8.75 3.30
N LYS A 33 14.86 8.76 4.04
CA LYS A 33 15.28 9.89 4.88
C LYS A 33 15.19 11.20 4.08
N PHE A 34 14.58 12.22 4.68
CA PHE A 34 14.51 13.57 4.15
C PHE A 34 14.76 14.56 5.29
N GLY A 35 15.86 15.33 5.20
CA GLY A 35 16.28 16.22 6.30
C GLY A 35 16.62 15.43 7.57
N ASP A 36 15.96 15.78 8.67
CA ASP A 36 16.16 15.15 9.98
C ASP A 36 15.28 13.89 10.21
N ASP A 37 14.29 13.65 9.34
CA ASP A 37 13.39 12.50 9.48
C ASP A 37 14.14 11.18 9.20
N PRO A 38 14.05 10.17 10.09
CA PRO A 38 14.67 8.88 9.85
C PRO A 38 14.02 8.15 8.66
N PRO A 39 14.75 7.24 7.99
CA PRO A 39 14.16 6.38 7.00
C PRO A 39 13.17 5.39 7.67
N GLY A 40 12.21 4.89 6.89
CA GLY A 40 11.25 3.92 7.39
C GLY A 40 10.37 3.34 6.28
N TRP A 41 9.18 2.91 6.67
CA TRP A 41 8.20 2.27 5.80
C TRP A 41 6.90 3.06 5.89
N LEU A 42 6.50 3.67 4.77
CA LEU A 42 5.17 4.25 4.65
C LEU A 42 4.17 3.11 4.49
N VAL A 43 3.29 2.97 5.47
CA VAL A 43 2.28 1.91 5.56
C VAL A 43 0.91 2.56 5.43
N GLY A 44 0.20 2.25 4.35
CA GLY A 44 -1.18 2.67 4.13
C GLY A 44 -2.13 1.49 4.25
N VAL A 45 -2.98 1.47 5.25
CA VAL A 45 -4.01 0.45 5.48
C VAL A 45 -5.30 0.89 4.80
N GLY A 46 -5.94 -0.04 4.09
CA GLY A 46 -7.17 0.25 3.36
C GLY A 46 -7.73 -0.96 2.66
N ARG A 47 -8.34 -0.74 1.50
CA ARG A 47 -8.92 -1.80 0.66
C ARG A 47 -8.87 -1.47 -0.82
N ILE A 48 -8.84 -2.51 -1.65
CA ILE A 48 -8.94 -2.39 -3.10
C ILE A 48 -10.37 -2.63 -3.55
N GLU A 49 -10.92 -1.70 -4.32
CA GLU A 49 -12.24 -1.83 -4.94
C GLU A 49 -12.14 -1.50 -6.44
N GLY A 50 -12.01 -2.54 -7.28
CA GLY A 50 -11.74 -2.38 -8.71
C GLY A 50 -10.38 -1.72 -8.92
N ASN A 51 -10.35 -0.59 -9.62
CA ASN A 51 -9.12 0.18 -9.86
C ASN A 51 -8.88 1.28 -8.80
N ARG A 52 -9.47 1.15 -7.61
CA ARG A 52 -9.35 2.13 -6.53
C ARG A 52 -8.71 1.52 -5.31
N PHE A 53 -7.84 2.28 -4.65
CA PHE A 53 -7.39 2.00 -3.29
C PHE A 53 -7.99 3.03 -2.34
N ILE A 54 -8.83 2.57 -1.41
CA ILE A 54 -9.49 3.41 -0.41
C ILE A 54 -8.64 3.35 0.86
N LEU A 55 -7.98 4.46 1.20
CA LEU A 55 -7.09 4.56 2.35
C LEU A 55 -7.90 4.86 3.61
N GLU A 56 -7.71 4.02 4.62
CA GLU A 56 -8.38 4.13 5.93
C GLU A 56 -7.42 4.71 6.98
N GLU A 57 -6.15 4.30 6.96
CA GLU A 57 -5.11 4.76 7.90
C GLU A 57 -3.74 4.81 7.20
N GLU A 58 -2.87 5.74 7.60
CA GLU A 58 -1.50 5.83 7.10
C GLU A 58 -0.54 6.28 8.19
N PHE A 59 0.64 5.66 8.24
CA PHE A 59 1.71 5.99 9.17
C PHE A 59 3.08 5.59 8.61
N VAL A 60 4.16 6.09 9.21
CA VAL A 60 5.53 5.68 8.91
C VAL A 60 6.06 4.85 10.07
N ALA A 61 6.49 3.62 9.81
CA ALA A 61 7.12 2.74 10.79
C ALA A 61 8.63 2.61 10.51
N GLU A 62 9.46 2.67 11.54
CA GLU A 62 10.90 2.44 11.40
C GLU A 62 11.20 0.96 11.11
N GLU A 63 10.44 0.06 11.76
CA GLU A 63 10.57 -1.38 11.57
C GLU A 63 9.29 -1.97 10.97
N LEU A 64 9.45 -2.87 10.00
CA LEU A 64 8.33 -3.58 9.35
C LEU A 64 8.55 -5.09 9.43
N LEU A 65 7.59 -5.81 10.00
CA LEU A 65 7.54 -7.27 9.99
C LEU A 65 6.31 -7.76 9.19
N LEU A 66 6.58 -8.40 8.05
CA LEU A 66 5.56 -9.04 7.21
C LEU A 66 5.46 -10.53 7.56
N LYS A 67 4.28 -10.95 8.03
CA LYS A 67 3.92 -12.36 8.32
C LYS A 67 2.85 -12.90 7.37
N THR A 68 2.65 -12.25 6.24
CA THR A 68 1.71 -12.59 5.19
C THR A 68 2.41 -12.42 3.85
N ASP A 69 1.83 -13.00 2.80
CA ASP A 69 2.35 -12.85 1.45
C ASP A 69 2.24 -11.39 0.99
N ALA A 70 3.25 -10.95 0.24
CA ALA A 70 3.31 -9.62 -0.32
C ALA A 70 3.65 -9.67 -1.81
N TYR A 71 3.10 -8.73 -2.57
CA TYR A 71 3.16 -8.72 -4.02
C TYR A 71 3.55 -7.34 -4.53
N GLY A 72 4.12 -7.31 -5.74
CA GLY A 72 4.28 -6.06 -6.48
C GLY A 72 2.93 -5.54 -6.96
N PHE A 73 2.72 -4.24 -6.80
CA PHE A 73 1.54 -3.52 -7.25
C PHE A 73 1.99 -2.31 -8.07
N VAL A 74 1.40 -2.12 -9.25
CA VAL A 74 1.60 -0.91 -10.07
C VAL A 74 0.25 -0.30 -10.41
N GLY A 75 0.02 0.94 -9.96
CA GLY A 75 -1.14 1.73 -10.33
C GLY A 75 -0.78 2.77 -11.38
N PHE A 76 -1.52 2.81 -12.49
CA PHE A 76 -1.36 3.82 -13.54
C PHE A 76 -2.32 4.97 -13.26
N GLN A 77 -1.80 6.17 -13.10
CA GLN A 77 -2.59 7.36 -12.77
C GLN A 77 -2.30 8.45 -13.79
N ARG A 78 -3.36 9.09 -14.29
CA ARG A 78 -3.25 10.31 -15.09
C ARG A 78 -3.77 11.49 -14.28
N PRO A 79 -2.88 12.34 -13.76
CA PRO A 79 -3.30 13.59 -13.11
C PRO A 79 -4.05 14.46 -14.13
N GLU A 80 -4.97 15.31 -13.65
CA GLU A 80 -5.76 16.22 -14.52
C GLU A 80 -4.90 17.12 -15.42
N GLN A 81 -3.64 17.32 -15.06
CA GLN A 81 -2.75 18.31 -15.66
C GLN A 81 -1.58 17.69 -16.48
N GLY A 82 -1.56 16.38 -16.77
CA GLY A 82 -0.38 15.84 -17.45
C GLY A 82 -0.39 14.37 -17.87
N GLU A 83 0.83 13.88 -18.07
CA GLU A 83 1.14 12.55 -18.58
C GLU A 83 0.80 11.45 -17.56
N ALA A 84 0.48 10.26 -18.07
CA ALA A 84 0.24 9.09 -17.23
C ALA A 84 1.54 8.72 -16.49
N VAL A 85 1.42 8.57 -15.17
CA VAL A 85 2.51 8.11 -14.30
C VAL A 85 2.16 6.74 -13.71
N ASP A 86 3.14 5.85 -13.66
CA ASP A 86 3.05 4.60 -12.94
C ASP A 86 3.53 4.78 -11.48
N ARG A 87 2.84 4.13 -10.55
CA ARG A 87 3.13 4.19 -9.12
C ARG A 87 3.28 2.78 -8.58
N GLY A 88 4.51 2.42 -8.25
CA GLY A 88 4.86 1.12 -7.68
C GLY A 88 4.71 1.09 -6.15
N TRP A 89 4.13 0.01 -5.64
CA TRP A 89 3.98 -0.29 -4.23
C TRP A 89 4.24 -1.78 -3.97
N ILE A 90 4.62 -2.12 -2.75
CA ILE A 90 4.43 -3.47 -2.22
C ILE A 90 3.02 -3.53 -1.65
N ILE A 91 2.31 -4.63 -1.87
CA ILE A 91 0.98 -4.83 -1.31
C ILE A 91 0.91 -6.12 -0.51
N ALA A 92 0.31 -6.05 0.66
CA ALA A 92 0.07 -7.19 1.54
C ALA A 92 -1.42 -7.29 1.88
N PHE A 93 -1.92 -8.51 2.06
CA PHE A 93 -3.30 -8.75 2.50
C PHE A 93 -3.26 -9.20 3.95
N ALA A 94 -3.89 -8.41 4.83
CA ALA A 94 -3.74 -8.54 6.27
C ALA A 94 -5.07 -8.92 6.92
N GLY A 95 -5.03 -9.83 7.90
CA GLY A 95 -6.11 -9.92 8.89
C GLY A 95 -5.96 -8.79 9.91
N GLU A 96 -4.73 -8.56 10.36
CA GLU A 96 -4.39 -7.64 11.43
C GLU A 96 -3.17 -6.77 11.07
N VAL A 97 -3.22 -5.52 11.50
CA VAL A 97 -2.10 -4.58 11.44
C VAL A 97 -1.92 -4.04 12.86
N LYS A 98 -0.72 -4.20 13.42
CA LYS A 98 -0.35 -3.69 14.74
C LYS A 98 0.79 -2.69 14.59
N TYR A 99 0.62 -1.50 15.16
CA TYR A 99 1.62 -0.45 15.17
C TYR A 99 1.74 0.12 16.58
N ASP A 100 2.97 0.20 17.11
CA ASP A 100 3.25 0.68 18.47
C ASP A 100 3.89 2.08 18.52
N GLY A 101 3.97 2.77 17.37
CA GLY A 101 4.66 4.05 17.24
C GLY A 101 6.08 3.95 16.68
N GLN A 102 6.63 2.74 16.55
CA GLN A 102 7.94 2.51 15.92
C GLN A 102 7.91 1.31 14.97
N ARG A 103 7.34 0.19 15.42
CA ARG A 103 7.31 -1.08 14.70
C ARG A 103 5.91 -1.42 14.22
N CYS A 104 5.82 -1.81 12.96
CA CYS A 104 4.61 -2.33 12.33
C CYS A 104 4.71 -3.84 12.10
N ILE A 105 3.67 -4.57 12.49
CA ILE A 105 3.51 -6.00 12.20
C ILE A 105 2.24 -6.18 11.37
N ILE A 106 2.38 -6.86 10.23
CA ILE A 106 1.28 -7.17 9.32
C ILE A 106 1.14 -8.69 9.24
N SER A 107 -0.04 -9.21 9.58
CA SER A 107 -0.36 -10.65 9.58
C SER A 107 -1.75 -10.92 9.03
#